data_AF-A0A2K3LRG8-F1
#
_entry.id   AF-A0A2K3LRG8-F1
#
_cell.length_a   1.000
_cell.length_b   1.000
_cell.length_c   1.000
_cell.angle_alpha   90.00
_cell.angle_beta   90.00
_cell.angle_gamma   90.00
#
_symmetry.space_group_name_H-M   'P 1'
#
loop_
_entity.id
_entity.type
_entity.pdbx_description
1 polymer ?
#
loop_
_entity_poly.entity_id
_entity_poly.type
_entity_poly.pdbx_seq_one_letter_code
_entity_poly.pdbx_strand_id
1 'polypeptide(L)'
;TLEFPDDGSPLILYVKDHNALLPTSSIGECVVEYQRLPPNQMADKWIPLQGVKRGEIHIQITRKVPEMQKRHSIDSEPSLTKLHQIPSQIKQMMIKFRSLIEDGNLEALSTILSELETLEDTQEGYVAQLETEQMLLLSKIKELGQEIINSSPSLSRRFSESTN
;
A
#
# COMPACT_ATOMS: atom_id res chain seq x y z
N THR A 1 -13.33 16.07 -3.17
CA THR A 1 -12.68 14.85 -2.69
C THR A 1 -11.47 15.23 -1.88
N LEU A 2 -11.27 14.61 -0.73
CA LEU A 2 -10.07 14.79 0.09
C LEU A 2 -9.02 13.75 -0.35
N GLU A 3 -7.76 14.16 -0.43
CA GLU A 3 -6.65 13.29 -0.83
C GLU A 3 -5.64 13.21 0.30
N PHE A 4 -5.17 11.99 0.57
CA PHE A 4 -4.23 11.67 1.62
C PHE A 4 -3.12 10.80 1.04
N PRO A 5 -1.86 10.95 1.48
CA PRO A 5 -0.79 10.03 1.10
C PRO A 5 -1.09 8.62 1.62
N ASP A 6 -0.83 7.59 0.80
CA ASP A 6 -0.92 6.18 1.21
C ASP A 6 0.42 5.79 1.84
N ASP A 7 0.50 5.84 3.17
CA ASP A 7 1.64 5.39 3.97
C ASP A 7 1.38 4.04 4.67
N GLY A 8 0.27 3.38 4.34
CA GLY A 8 -0.18 2.15 4.98
C GLY A 8 -0.79 2.32 6.39
N SER A 9 -0.85 3.53 6.94
CA SER A 9 -1.50 3.79 8.23
C SER A 9 -3.04 3.77 8.11
N PRO A 10 -3.80 3.42 9.16
CA PRO A 10 -5.26 3.43 9.11
C PRO A 10 -5.80 4.86 8.93
N LEU A 11 -6.79 5.03 8.04
CA LEU A 11 -7.45 6.33 7.85
C LEU A 11 -8.52 6.50 8.94
N ILE A 12 -8.31 7.46 9.84
CA ILE A 12 -9.23 7.75 10.94
C ILE A 12 -9.99 9.04 10.64
N LEU A 13 -11.31 8.98 10.69
CA LEU A 13 -12.18 10.13 10.49
C LEU A 13 -12.77 10.57 11.84
N TYR A 14 -12.54 11.84 12.18
CA TYR A 14 -13.09 12.49 13.36
C TYR A 14 -14.27 13.38 12.96
N VAL A 15 -15.44 13.12 13.51
CA VAL A 15 -16.63 13.96 13.30
C VAL A 15 -16.65 15.03 14.37
N LYS A 16 -16.74 16.31 13.98
CA LYS A 16 -16.75 17.45 14.91
C LYS A 16 -18.00 18.31 14.70
N ASP A 17 -18.52 18.89 15.78
CA ASP A 17 -19.58 19.89 15.70
C ASP A 17 -18.99 21.23 15.28
N HIS A 18 -19.51 21.81 14.21
CA HIS A 18 -19.12 23.14 13.74
C HIS A 18 -19.65 24.27 14.64
N ASN A 19 -20.72 24.03 15.41
CA ASN A 19 -21.39 25.07 16.20
C ASN A 19 -20.82 25.27 17.61
N ALA A 20 -19.89 24.41 18.05
CA ALA A 20 -19.21 24.59 19.32
C ALA A 20 -18.08 25.61 19.15
N LEU A 21 -18.12 26.70 19.93
CA LEU A 21 -17.15 27.81 19.86
C LEU A 21 -15.68 27.37 20.05
N LEU A 22 -15.45 26.16 20.58
CA LEU A 22 -14.14 25.48 20.68
C LEU A 22 -14.37 23.95 20.70
N PRO A 23 -14.35 23.22 19.56
CA PRO A 23 -14.57 21.79 19.56
C PRO A 23 -13.29 21.07 20.00
N THR A 24 -13.09 20.94 21.31
CA THR A 24 -12.01 20.15 21.91
C THR A 24 -12.28 18.64 21.90
N SER A 25 -13.53 18.24 21.62
CA SER A 25 -13.96 16.83 21.57
C SER A 25 -14.63 16.51 20.24
N SER A 26 -14.31 15.35 19.66
CA SER A 26 -15.06 14.80 18.53
C SER A 26 -16.44 14.32 19.00
N ILE A 27 -17.44 14.45 18.14
CA ILE A 27 -18.76 13.82 18.31
C ILE A 27 -18.58 12.31 18.32
N GLY A 28 -17.73 11.79 17.44
CA GLY A 28 -17.37 10.38 17.33
C GLY A 28 -16.22 10.21 16.33
N GLU A 29 -15.69 9.01 16.26
CA GLU A 29 -14.61 8.66 15.32
C GLU A 29 -14.93 7.36 14.59
N CYS A 30 -14.32 7.14 13.42
CA CYS A 30 -14.36 5.83 12.78
C CYS A 30 -13.06 5.53 12.04
N VAL A 31 -12.73 4.25 11.98
CA VAL A 31 -11.58 3.73 11.23
C VAL A 31 -12.06 3.25 9.87
N VAL A 32 -11.43 3.74 8.80
CA VAL A 32 -11.75 3.39 7.43
C VAL A 32 -10.76 2.32 6.93
N GLU A 33 -11.25 1.10 6.78
CA GLU A 33 -10.48 0.01 6.18
C GLU A 33 -10.40 0.16 4.66
N TYR A 34 -9.41 0.92 4.19
CA TYR A 34 -9.18 1.17 2.77
C TYR A 34 -8.20 0.19 2.11
N GLN A 35 -7.37 -0.50 2.89
CA GLN A 35 -6.34 -1.41 2.39
C GLN A 35 -6.91 -2.62 1.62
N ARG A 36 -8.11 -3.07 2.01
CA ARG A 36 -8.83 -4.17 1.37
C ARG A 36 -9.63 -3.74 0.13
N LEU A 37 -9.64 -2.45 -0.18
CA LEU A 37 -10.35 -1.95 -1.34
C LEU A 37 -9.57 -2.27 -2.61
N PRO A 38 -10.27 -2.59 -3.71
CA PRO A 38 -9.62 -2.75 -5.00
C PRO A 38 -8.90 -1.44 -5.38
N PRO A 39 -7.64 -1.50 -5.85
CA PRO A 39 -6.91 -0.33 -6.32
C PRO A 39 -7.67 0.42 -7.41
N ASN A 40 -7.64 1.74 -7.34
CA ASN A 40 -8.26 2.67 -8.31
C ASN A 40 -9.77 2.48 -8.52
N GLN A 41 -10.44 1.74 -7.65
CA GLN A 41 -11.89 1.55 -7.69
C GLN A 41 -12.57 2.33 -6.56
N MET A 42 -13.70 2.94 -6.89
CA MET A 42 -14.55 3.58 -5.89
C MET A 42 -15.31 2.51 -5.11
N ALA A 43 -15.27 2.62 -3.78
CA ALA A 43 -16.08 1.83 -2.88
C ALA A 43 -16.98 2.75 -2.06
N ASP A 44 -18.24 2.36 -1.98
CA ASP A 44 -19.28 3.04 -1.22
C ASP A 44 -19.53 2.25 0.07
N LYS A 45 -19.43 2.91 1.24
CA LYS A 45 -19.51 2.25 2.55
C LYS A 45 -20.23 3.10 3.58
N TRP A 46 -21.06 2.43 4.38
CA TRP A 46 -21.55 2.94 5.65
C TRP A 46 -20.67 2.43 6.77
N ILE A 47 -20.15 3.33 7.61
CA ILE A 47 -19.23 3.01 8.71
C ILE A 47 -19.83 3.53 10.02
N PRO A 48 -20.05 2.66 11.02
CA PRO A 48 -20.56 3.08 12.31
C PRO A 48 -19.53 3.90 13.08
N LEU A 49 -20.00 4.99 13.69
CA LEU A 49 -19.19 5.81 14.57
C LEU A 49 -18.93 5.10 15.90
N GLN A 50 -17.69 5.20 16.37
CA GLN A 50 -17.24 4.72 17.66
C GLN A 50 -17.41 5.83 18.72
N GLY A 51 -17.64 5.42 19.97
CA GLY A 51 -17.79 6.33 21.11
C GLY A 51 -19.15 7.06 21.17
N VAL A 52 -20.10 6.73 20.29
CA VAL A 52 -21.45 7.32 20.27
C VAL A 52 -22.54 6.30 20.55
N LYS A 53 -23.71 6.78 20.99
CA LYS A 53 -24.89 5.92 21.20
C LYS A 53 -25.45 5.36 19.89
N ARG A 54 -25.48 6.18 18.84
CA ARG A 54 -25.97 5.86 17.49
C ARG A 54 -25.33 6.83 16.49
N GLY A 55 -25.04 6.37 15.29
CA GLY A 55 -24.52 7.20 14.21
C GLY A 55 -23.68 6.40 13.24
N GLU A 56 -23.85 6.66 11.96
CA GLU A 56 -23.09 6.08 10.87
C GLU A 56 -22.69 7.19 9.92
N ILE A 57 -21.54 7.05 9.27
CA ILE A 57 -21.12 7.91 8.19
C ILE A 57 -21.17 7.15 6.87
N HIS A 58 -21.65 7.82 5.84
CA HIS A 58 -21.59 7.34 4.48
C HIS A 58 -20.38 7.94 3.80
N ILE A 59 -19.50 7.09 3.27
CA ILE A 59 -18.30 7.53 2.57
C ILE A 59 -18.20 6.85 1.22
N GLN A 60 -17.63 7.60 0.28
CA GLN A 60 -17.15 7.07 -0.97
C GLN A 60 -15.63 7.23 -0.98
N ILE A 61 -14.91 6.12 -1.08
CA ILE A 61 -13.46 6.08 -0.95
C ILE A 61 -12.83 5.38 -2.15
N THR A 62 -11.65 5.81 -2.56
CA THR A 62 -10.86 5.20 -3.63
C THR A 62 -9.44 5.11 -3.15
N ARG A 63 -8.86 3.90 -3.15
CA ARG A 63 -7.44 3.72 -2.90
C ARG A 63 -6.70 3.97 -4.21
N LYS A 64 -6.12 5.16 -4.38
CA LYS A 64 -5.34 5.50 -5.57
C LYS A 64 -3.98 4.80 -5.48
N VAL A 65 -3.69 3.94 -6.43
CA VAL A 65 -2.37 3.35 -6.64
C VAL A 65 -1.90 3.82 -8.02
N PRO A 66 -0.68 4.38 -8.16
CA PRO A 66 -0.18 4.82 -9.46
C PRO A 66 -0.34 3.69 -10.48
N GLU A 67 -1.16 3.93 -11.51
CA GLU A 67 -1.29 2.98 -12.61
C GLU A 67 0.00 3.00 -13.41
N MET A 68 0.93 2.10 -13.09
CA MET A 68 1.90 1.67 -14.09
C MET A 68 1.15 0.95 -15.19
N GLN A 69 0.70 1.71 -16.19
CA GLN A 69 0.22 1.31 -17.51
C GLN A 69 -0.12 -0.18 -17.63
N LYS A 70 -1.24 -0.60 -17.04
CA LYS A 70 -1.78 -1.93 -17.28
C LYS A 70 -2.49 -1.91 -18.63
N ARG A 71 -1.74 -2.09 -19.71
CA ARG A 71 -2.32 -2.39 -21.03
C ARG A 71 -2.41 -3.90 -21.22
N HIS A 72 -3.67 -4.32 -21.38
CA HIS A 72 -4.18 -5.58 -21.94
C HIS A 72 -4.27 -6.83 -21.04
N SER A 73 -5.48 -6.99 -20.49
CA SER A 73 -6.35 -8.18 -20.57
C SER A 73 -5.76 -9.57 -20.84
N ILE A 74 -6.08 -10.47 -19.91
CA ILE A 74 -6.28 -11.93 -20.01
C ILE A 74 -5.00 -12.77 -20.15
N ASP A 75 -4.81 -13.66 -19.17
CA ASP A 75 -3.79 -14.72 -19.09
C ASP A 75 -2.34 -14.29 -19.30
N SER A 76 -1.71 -13.84 -18.23
CA SER A 76 -0.30 -14.13 -17.97
C SER A 76 -0.06 -13.97 -16.49
N GLU A 77 0.57 -14.98 -15.88
CA GLU A 77 1.24 -14.84 -14.58
C GLU A 77 1.99 -13.49 -14.49
N PRO A 78 2.15 -12.92 -13.28
CA PRO A 78 3.08 -11.83 -13.06
C PRO A 78 4.48 -12.36 -13.36
N SER A 79 4.91 -12.23 -14.61
CA SER A 79 6.10 -12.89 -15.07
C SER A 79 7.31 -12.18 -14.45
N LEU A 80 7.87 -12.80 -13.42
CA LEU A 80 9.21 -12.58 -12.82
C LEU A 80 10.30 -12.24 -13.86
N THR A 81 10.08 -12.62 -15.11
CA THR A 81 10.92 -12.37 -16.29
C THR A 81 11.24 -10.90 -16.55
N LYS A 82 10.34 -9.92 -16.32
CA LYS A 82 10.67 -8.50 -16.54
C LYS A 82 11.70 -7.97 -15.53
N LEU A 83 11.61 -8.39 -14.27
CA LEU A 83 12.55 -7.98 -13.22
C LEU A 83 13.95 -8.58 -13.44
N HIS A 84 14.02 -9.84 -13.90
CA HIS A 84 15.30 -10.46 -14.25
C HIS A 84 15.96 -9.83 -15.49
N GLN A 85 15.19 -9.14 -16.33
CA GLN A 85 15.70 -8.51 -17.54
C GLN A 85 16.31 -7.13 -17.27
N ILE A 86 15.81 -6.34 -16.33
CA ILE A 86 16.32 -4.98 -16.06
C ILE A 86 17.84 -4.97 -15.74
N PRO A 87 18.36 -5.81 -14.81
CA PRO A 87 19.81 -5.88 -14.55
C PRO A 87 20.61 -6.29 -15.78
N SER A 88 20.06 -7.18 -16.61
CA SER A 88 20.72 -7.62 -17.85
C SER A 88 20.77 -6.49 -18.90
N GLN A 89 19.73 -5.66 -18.97
CA GLN A 89 19.64 -4.50 -19.86
C GLN A 89 20.59 -3.38 -19.41
N ILE A 90 20.60 -3.05 -18.12
CA ILE A 90 21.56 -2.11 -17.52
C ILE A 90 22.99 -2.54 -17.86
N LYS A 91 23.31 -3.83 -17.66
CA LYS A 91 24.64 -4.37 -17.96
C LYS A 91 24.98 -4.24 -19.44
N GLN A 92 24.05 -4.54 -20.36
CA GLN A 92 24.28 -4.37 -21.80
C GLN A 92 24.49 -2.91 -22.20
N MET A 93 23.70 -1.98 -21.65
CA MET A 93 23.84 -0.55 -21.90
C MET A 93 25.16 -0.01 -21.37
N MET A 94 25.60 -0.46 -20.19
CA MET A 94 26.92 -0.09 -19.65
C MET A 94 28.08 -0.57 -20.52
N ILE A 95 27.95 -1.72 -21.19
CA ILE A 95 28.94 -2.21 -22.17
C ILE A 95 28.94 -1.31 -23.41
N LYS A 96 27.76 -0.97 -23.95
CA LYS A 96 27.64 -0.04 -25.11
C LYS A 96 28.16 1.35 -24.77
N PHE A 97 27.92 1.82 -23.56
CA PHE A 97 28.40 3.11 -23.08
C PHE A 97 29.93 3.14 -23.08
N ARG A 98 30.59 2.07 -22.61
CA ARG A 98 32.06 1.96 -22.66
C ARG A 98 32.58 1.96 -24.10
N SER A 99 31.96 1.23 -25.03
CA SER A 99 32.41 1.22 -26.42
C SER A 99 32.26 2.59 -27.10
N LEU A 100 31.18 3.32 -26.80
CA LEU A 100 30.97 4.65 -27.38
C LEU A 100 31.92 5.72 -26.81
N ILE A 101 32.43 5.54 -25.57
CA ILE A 101 33.52 6.37 -25.03
C ILE A 101 34.79 6.17 -25.85
N GLU A 102 35.12 4.93 -26.19
CA GLU A 102 36.29 4.59 -27.02
C GLU A 102 36.16 5.15 -28.44
N ASP A 103 34.94 5.15 -29.01
CA ASP A 103 34.65 5.69 -30.34
C ASP A 103 34.50 7.22 -30.39
N GLY A 104 34.49 7.91 -29.24
CA GLY A 104 34.34 9.37 -29.15
C GLY A 104 32.97 9.90 -29.59
N ASN A 105 31.94 9.05 -29.65
CA ASN A 105 30.60 9.41 -30.14
C ASN A 105 29.73 9.99 -29.01
N LEU A 106 29.89 11.28 -28.73
CA LEU A 106 29.20 11.98 -27.65
C LEU A 106 27.68 12.02 -27.78
N GLU A 107 27.13 12.14 -28.99
CA GLU A 107 25.67 12.19 -29.21
C GLU A 107 25.00 10.84 -28.88
N ALA A 108 25.61 9.74 -29.34
CA ALA A 108 25.12 8.41 -29.01
C ALA A 108 25.29 8.10 -27.51
N LEU A 109 26.38 8.58 -26.89
CA LEU A 109 26.59 8.47 -25.44
C LEU A 109 25.49 9.17 -24.65
N SER A 110 25.14 10.40 -25.01
CA SER A 110 24.08 11.16 -24.37
C SER A 110 22.74 10.43 -24.44
N THR A 111 22.44 9.84 -25.61
CA THR A 111 21.20 9.08 -25.81
C THR A 111 21.13 7.85 -24.90
N ILE A 112 22.21 7.05 -24.86
CA ILE A 112 22.26 5.85 -23.99
C ILE A 112 22.21 6.23 -22.51
N LEU A 113 22.81 7.36 -22.11
CA LEU A 113 22.78 7.82 -20.73
C LEU A 113 21.37 8.22 -20.29
N SER A 114 20.64 8.95 -21.14
CA SER A 114 19.23 9.26 -20.88
C SER A 114 18.36 8.01 -20.82
N GLU A 115 18.56 7.04 -21.71
CA GLU A 115 17.85 5.76 -21.64
C GLU A 115 18.17 5.00 -20.34
N LEU A 116 19.43 5.05 -19.87
CA LEU A 116 19.85 4.38 -18.64
C LEU A 116 19.19 5.01 -17.39
N GLU A 117 19.09 6.34 -17.35
CA GLU A 117 18.38 7.08 -16.30
C GLU A 117 16.90 6.67 -16.24
N THR A 118 16.21 6.60 -17.37
CA THR A 118 14.80 6.14 -17.40
C THR A 118 14.63 4.68 -16.93
N LEU A 119 15.64 3.84 -17.16
CA LEU A 119 15.63 2.45 -16.74
C LEU A 119 15.91 2.33 -15.23
N GLU A 120 16.74 3.20 -14.67
CA GLU A 120 16.97 3.34 -13.23
C GLU A 120 15.70 3.79 -12.50
N ASP A 121 15.03 4.84 -12.99
CA ASP A 121 13.73 5.31 -12.45
C ASP A 121 12.70 4.16 -12.40
N THR A 122 12.69 3.35 -13.47
CA THR A 122 11.81 2.18 -13.54
C THR A 122 12.19 1.14 -12.49
N GLN A 123 13.49 0.86 -12.30
CA GLN A 123 13.99 -0.06 -11.28
C GLN A 123 13.64 0.42 -9.87
N GLU A 124 13.84 1.70 -9.57
CA GLU A 124 13.54 2.31 -8.28
C GLU A 124 12.04 2.19 -7.95
N GLY A 125 11.17 2.45 -8.93
CA GLY A 125 9.72 2.26 -8.77
C GLY A 125 9.33 0.81 -8.43
N TYR A 126 9.97 -0.18 -9.05
CA TYR A 126 9.76 -1.59 -8.70
C TYR A 126 10.24 -1.94 -7.29
N VAL A 127 11.39 -1.39 -6.86
CA VAL A 127 11.91 -1.60 -5.50
C VAL A 127 10.96 -1.02 -4.46
N ALA A 128 10.51 0.23 -4.64
CA ALA A 128 9.55 0.86 -3.74
C ALA A 128 8.23 0.07 -3.64
N GLN A 129 7.76 -0.50 -4.75
CA GLN A 129 6.59 -1.38 -4.74
C GLN A 129 6.84 -2.65 -3.91
N LEU A 130 7.97 -3.32 -4.12
CA LEU A 130 8.32 -4.54 -3.38
C LEU A 130 8.44 -4.28 -1.87
N GLU A 131 9.03 -3.14 -1.48
CA GLU A 131 9.11 -2.71 -0.07
C GLU A 131 7.72 -2.49 0.54
N THR A 132 6.81 -1.87 -0.23
CA THR A 132 5.42 -1.66 0.19
C THR A 132 4.68 -2.98 0.37
N GLU A 133 4.80 -3.90 -0.59
CA GLU A 133 4.22 -5.24 -0.51
C GLU A 133 4.81 -6.05 0.66
N GLN A 134 6.12 -5.97 0.88
CA GLN A 134 6.79 -6.60 2.02
C GLN A 134 6.24 -6.05 3.35
N MET A 135 6.11 -4.73 3.47
CA MET A 135 5.57 -4.09 4.66
C MET A 135 4.13 -4.54 4.93
N LEU A 136 3.31 -4.61 3.88
CA LEU A 136 1.92 -5.07 3.98
C LEU A 136 1.86 -6.54 4.43
N LEU A 137 2.72 -7.40 3.87
CA LEU A 137 2.77 -8.82 4.23
C LEU A 137 3.20 -9.01 5.69
N LEU A 138 4.20 -8.26 6.16
CA LEU A 138 4.65 -8.29 7.55
C LEU A 138 3.55 -7.81 8.51
N SER A 139 2.84 -6.73 8.14
CA SER A 139 1.68 -6.24 8.89
C SER A 139 0.60 -7.32 8.98
N LYS A 140 0.33 -8.03 7.88
CA LYS A 140 -0.65 -9.11 7.84
C LYS A 140 -0.26 -10.31 8.71
N ILE A 141 1.01 -10.70 8.68
CA ILE A 141 1.54 -11.77 9.54
C ILE A 141 1.35 -11.40 11.02
N LYS A 142 1.60 -10.14 11.38
CA LYS A 142 1.40 -9.64 12.75
C LYS A 142 -0.08 -9.68 13.16
N GLU A 143 -0.99 -9.24 12.30
CA GLU A 143 -2.44 -9.30 12.53
C GLU A 143 -2.90 -10.74 12.77
N LEU A 144 -2.53 -11.66 11.88
CA LEU A 144 -2.90 -13.08 11.99
C LEU A 144 -2.30 -13.73 13.24
N GLY A 145 -1.06 -13.41 13.59
CA GLY A 145 -0.43 -13.89 14.82
C GLY A 145 -1.21 -13.43 16.07
N GLN A 146 -1.68 -12.20 16.09
CA GLN A 146 -2.49 -11.67 17.18
C GLN A 146 -3.88 -12.31 17.23
N GLU A 147 -4.52 -12.55 16.08
CA GLU A 147 -5.79 -13.27 16.00
C GLU A 147 -5.68 -14.70 16.56
N ILE A 148 -4.57 -15.42 16.29
CA ILE A 148 -4.34 -16.76 16.84
C ILE A 148 -4.23 -16.74 18.37
N ILE A 149 -3.51 -15.76 18.93
CA ILE A 149 -3.39 -15.58 20.38
C ILE A 149 -4.77 -15.25 20.99
N ASN A 150 -5.53 -14.35 20.35
CA ASN A 150 -6.84 -13.93 20.83
C ASN A 150 -7.92 -15.01 20.69
N SER A 151 -7.77 -15.91 19.71
CA SER A 151 -8.71 -17.01 19.42
C SER A 151 -8.42 -18.28 20.22
N SER A 152 -7.28 -18.32 20.93
CA SER A 152 -6.96 -19.42 21.82
C SER A 152 -7.90 -19.37 23.03
N PRO A 153 -8.70 -20.42 23.30
CA PRO A 153 -9.56 -20.45 24.47
C PRO A 153 -8.64 -20.40 25.69
N SER A 154 -8.76 -19.34 26.49
CA SER A 154 -8.16 -19.32 27.80
C SER A 154 -8.68 -20.54 28.55
N LEU A 155 -7.75 -21.40 28.97
CA LEU A 155 -7.99 -22.53 29.86
C LEU A 155 -8.36 -21.98 31.24
N SER A 156 -9.50 -21.29 31.33
CA SER A 156 -9.96 -20.57 32.51
C SER A 156 -11.44 -20.86 32.73
N ARG A 157 -11.76 -22.13 33.00
CA ARG A 157 -12.92 -22.50 33.82
C ARG A 157 -12.89 -23.99 34.22
N ARG A 158 -12.37 -24.29 35.41
CA ARG A 158 -13.02 -25.18 36.42
C ARG A 158 -12.05 -25.46 37.58
N PHE A 159 -12.01 -24.54 38.54
CA PHE A 159 -11.91 -24.90 39.95
C PHE A 159 -12.73 -23.88 40.74
N SER A 160 -14.04 -24.08 40.74
CA SER A 160 -14.90 -23.53 41.77
C SER A 160 -15.95 -24.59 42.12
N GLU A 161 -15.96 -24.92 43.41
CA GLU A 161 -17.02 -25.58 44.16
C GLU A 161 -17.18 -27.11 43.99
N SER A 162 -16.62 -27.83 44.96
CA SER A 162 -17.29 -28.98 45.54
C SER A 162 -17.56 -28.68 47.02
N THR A 163 -18.82 -28.43 47.30
CA THR A 163 -19.48 -28.37 48.61
C THR A 163 -19.27 -29.66 49.40
N ASN A 164 -18.87 -29.53 50.67
CA ASN A 164 -19.46 -30.19 51.85
C ASN A 164 -18.78 -29.72 53.12
#